data_AF-A0A7G4RHQ0-F1
#
_entry.id   AF-A0A7G4RHQ0-F1
#
_cell.length_a   1.000
_cell.length_b   1.000
_cell.length_c   1.000
_cell.angle_alpha   90.00
_cell.angle_beta   90.00
_cell.angle_gamma   90.00
#
_symmetry.space_group_name_H-M   'P 1'
#
loop_
_entity.id
_entity.type
_entity.pdbx_description
1 polymer ?
#
loop_
_entity_poly.entity_id
_entity_poly.type
_entity_poly.pdbx_seq_one_letter_code
_entity_poly.pdbx_strand_id
1 'polypeptide(L)'
;MPSNAKLRQKKIEHLQDASLKLIKLIDTELKNEKALPIGLFRVAALTEPQRKAKIAEIEEGKADFTGMSISECAQLLKSSLGALQGHDEALFSSVQFNTLNEAKNQKDNYLEVIKYILKGKSESNQKIAYCLLTLLNKVSKKKEATQMGSENLGRMFGPNIFPLIDLNVPKAAMEQAEKQNTICADLIDNVSQLTRPNFNLLSTHYEAQVNNRSENRYHFFEAKGEKLGGIYTQFKGDHLKSRILLNFKKQLEKTTLDNLEQTIERLTKTKEYEVLATSQGFTTWILGRDTSSVIAFREMVAERKSDLEFEQSLQMK
;
A
#
# COMPACT_ATOMS: atom_id res chain seq x y z
N MET A 1 -0.19 -15.29 22.04
CA MET A 1 -0.34 -13.85 21.70
C MET A 1 0.69 -13.51 20.63
N PRO A 2 0.34 -12.76 19.56
CA PRO A 2 1.33 -12.30 18.59
C PRO A 2 2.38 -11.42 19.29
N SER A 3 3.63 -11.48 18.82
CA SER A 3 4.69 -10.63 19.35
C SER A 3 4.39 -9.15 19.05
N ASN A 4 4.89 -8.24 19.89
CA ASN A 4 4.71 -6.80 19.71
C ASN A 4 5.16 -6.31 18.32
N ALA A 5 6.24 -6.91 17.79
CA ALA A 5 6.73 -6.66 16.44
C ALA A 5 5.73 -7.07 15.34
N LYS A 6 5.05 -8.22 15.48
CA LYS A 6 4.03 -8.67 14.51
C LYS A 6 2.79 -7.78 14.54
N LEU A 7 2.39 -7.32 15.71
CA LEU A 7 1.27 -6.38 15.85
C LEU A 7 1.60 -5.02 15.21
N ARG A 8 2.79 -4.48 15.47
CA ARG A 8 3.28 -3.26 14.82
C ARG A 8 3.30 -3.41 13.29
N GLN A 9 3.81 -4.53 12.78
CA GLN A 9 3.87 -4.79 11.35
C GLN A 9 2.46 -4.82 10.70
N LYS A 10 1.48 -5.48 11.34
CA LYS A 10 0.09 -5.47 10.85
C LYS A 10 -0.51 -4.05 10.80
N LYS A 11 -0.23 -3.22 11.81
CA LYS A 11 -0.69 -1.81 11.80
C LYS A 11 -0.10 -1.03 10.63
N ILE A 12 1.19 -1.20 10.35
CA ILE A 12 1.87 -0.59 9.20
C ILE A 12 1.19 -1.03 7.90
N GLU A 13 0.96 -2.32 7.72
CA GLU A 13 0.30 -2.87 6.54
C GLU A 13 -1.11 -2.30 6.35
N HIS A 14 -1.92 -2.25 7.41
CA HIS A 14 -3.25 -1.67 7.32
C HIS A 14 -3.25 -0.17 6.95
N LEU A 15 -2.29 0.61 7.50
CA LEU A 15 -2.11 2.02 7.17
C LEU A 15 -1.63 2.21 5.71
N GLN A 16 -0.74 1.35 5.22
CA GLN A 16 -0.29 1.34 3.83
C GLN A 16 -1.47 1.07 2.87
N ASP A 17 -2.25 0.04 3.14
CA ASP A 17 -3.45 -0.32 2.37
C ASP A 17 -4.51 0.78 2.39
N ALA A 18 -4.78 1.36 3.56
CA ALA A 18 -5.69 2.48 3.70
C ALA A 18 -5.23 3.68 2.87
N SER A 19 -3.93 3.97 2.86
CA SER A 19 -3.37 5.08 2.08
C SER A 19 -3.60 4.89 0.57
N LEU A 20 -3.37 3.68 0.04
CA LEU A 20 -3.65 3.37 -1.37
C LEU A 20 -5.14 3.46 -1.71
N LYS A 21 -6.02 2.94 -0.85
CA LYS A 21 -7.49 3.03 -1.02
C LYS A 21 -7.96 4.48 -1.02
N LEU A 22 -7.48 5.30 -0.10
CA LEU A 22 -7.80 6.73 -0.02
C LEU A 22 -7.31 7.49 -1.26
N ILE A 23 -6.10 7.19 -1.74
CA ILE A 23 -5.58 7.75 -3.00
C ILE A 23 -6.53 7.43 -4.16
N LYS A 24 -6.97 6.16 -4.29
CA LYS A 24 -7.89 5.70 -5.34
C LYS A 24 -9.24 6.44 -5.30
N LEU A 25 -9.81 6.58 -4.11
CA LEU A 25 -11.09 7.26 -3.90
C LEU A 25 -11.00 8.74 -4.30
N ILE A 26 -9.94 9.43 -3.87
CA ILE A 26 -9.72 10.83 -4.23
C ILE A 26 -9.49 10.96 -5.75
N ASP A 27 -8.69 10.07 -6.35
CA ASP A 27 -8.43 10.09 -7.80
C ASP A 27 -9.71 9.92 -8.63
N THR A 28 -10.59 9.02 -8.18
CA THR A 28 -11.88 8.76 -8.83
C THR A 28 -12.79 9.98 -8.76
N GLU A 29 -12.88 10.64 -7.60
CA GLU A 29 -13.65 11.88 -7.46
C GLU A 29 -13.06 13.03 -8.29
N LEU A 30 -11.73 13.12 -8.41
CA LEU A 30 -11.08 14.13 -9.27
C LEU A 30 -11.42 13.97 -10.75
N LYS A 31 -11.62 12.73 -11.22
CA LYS A 31 -12.01 12.40 -12.59
C LYS A 31 -13.48 12.67 -12.89
N ASN A 32 -14.34 12.56 -11.88
CA ASN A 32 -15.77 12.77 -12.05
C ASN A 32 -16.14 14.25 -12.24
N GLU A 33 -15.15 15.17 -12.15
CA GLU A 33 -15.23 16.62 -12.41
C GLU A 33 -16.41 17.36 -11.74
N LYS A 34 -17.00 16.77 -10.70
CA LYS A 34 -17.90 17.49 -9.79
C LYS A 34 -17.12 18.65 -9.17
N ALA A 35 -17.84 19.69 -8.75
CA ALA A 35 -17.27 20.87 -8.10
C ALA A 35 -16.26 20.46 -7.02
N LEU A 36 -14.97 20.62 -7.33
CA LEU A 36 -13.89 20.23 -6.44
C LEU A 36 -13.82 21.22 -5.27
N PRO A 37 -13.59 20.75 -4.03
CA PRO A 37 -13.54 21.65 -2.90
C PRO A 37 -12.32 22.56 -2.98
N ILE A 38 -12.55 23.85 -2.76
CA ILE A 38 -11.48 24.83 -2.57
C ILE A 38 -10.66 24.42 -1.34
N GLY A 39 -9.34 24.38 -1.48
CA GLY A 39 -8.43 23.96 -0.44
C GLY A 39 -8.46 22.46 -0.16
N LEU A 40 -8.66 21.61 -1.18
CA LEU A 40 -8.49 20.15 -1.06
C LEU A 40 -7.14 19.83 -0.38
N PHE A 41 -7.13 18.95 0.62
CA PHE A 41 -6.00 18.70 1.54
C PHE A 41 -5.62 19.83 2.51
N ARG A 42 -6.10 21.06 2.36
CA ARG A 42 -5.90 22.15 3.34
C ARG A 42 -6.98 22.14 4.42
N VAL A 43 -8.24 21.94 4.02
CA VAL A 43 -9.40 22.00 4.92
C VAL A 43 -9.45 20.77 5.83
N ALA A 44 -9.70 20.98 7.12
CA ALA A 44 -10.00 19.92 8.08
C ALA A 44 -11.52 19.64 8.07
N ALA A 45 -11.93 18.55 7.43
CA ALA A 45 -13.33 18.14 7.32
C ALA A 45 -13.81 17.30 8.52
N LEU A 46 -12.92 16.52 9.12
CA LEU A 46 -13.11 15.76 10.34
C LEU A 46 -12.53 16.52 11.54
N THR A 47 -13.26 16.47 12.66
CA THR A 47 -12.74 16.91 13.95
C THR A 47 -11.57 16.03 14.40
N GLU A 48 -10.75 16.54 15.32
CA GLU A 48 -9.61 15.82 15.88
C GLU A 48 -10.00 14.43 16.45
N PRO A 49 -11.06 14.30 17.27
CA PRO A 49 -11.47 13.01 17.81
C PRO A 49 -11.96 12.04 16.74
N GLN A 50 -12.77 12.52 15.77
CA GLN A 50 -13.25 11.69 14.66
C GLN A 50 -12.10 11.15 13.82
N ARG A 51 -11.12 12.01 13.51
CA ARG A 51 -9.93 11.63 12.75
C ARG A 51 -9.09 10.59 13.49
N LYS A 52 -8.86 10.76 14.79
CA LYS A 52 -8.15 9.77 15.61
C LYS A 52 -8.88 8.43 15.67
N ALA A 53 -10.20 8.45 15.85
CA ALA A 53 -11.02 7.24 15.83
C ALA A 53 -10.88 6.49 14.50
N LYS A 54 -10.94 7.22 13.37
CA LYS A 54 -10.75 6.63 12.04
C LYS A 54 -9.36 6.05 11.82
N ILE A 55 -8.30 6.68 12.33
CA ILE A 55 -6.95 6.11 12.29
C ILE A 55 -6.85 4.85 13.14
N ALA A 56 -7.46 4.81 14.33
CA ALA A 56 -7.50 3.60 15.15
C ALA A 56 -8.25 2.45 14.45
N GLU A 57 -9.39 2.75 13.82
CA GLU A 57 -10.14 1.77 12.99
C GLU A 57 -9.26 1.22 11.86
N ILE A 58 -8.49 2.07 11.18
CA ILE A 58 -7.54 1.64 10.15
C ILE A 58 -6.48 0.72 10.75
N GLU A 59 -5.82 1.11 11.84
CA GLU A 59 -4.79 0.28 12.48
C GLU A 59 -5.32 -1.09 12.93
N GLU A 60 -6.60 -1.19 13.27
CA GLU A 60 -7.30 -2.43 13.60
C GLU A 60 -7.73 -3.27 12.38
N GLY A 61 -7.51 -2.77 11.15
CA GLY A 61 -7.90 -3.43 9.91
C GLY A 61 -9.39 -3.29 9.55
N LYS A 62 -10.09 -2.35 10.20
CA LYS A 62 -11.54 -2.11 10.05
C LYS A 62 -11.85 -0.88 9.19
N ALA A 63 -10.96 -0.56 8.25
CA ALA A 63 -11.07 0.63 7.43
C ALA A 63 -12.31 0.57 6.51
N ASP A 64 -13.29 1.44 6.78
CA ASP A 64 -14.43 1.72 5.91
C ASP A 64 -14.48 3.20 5.56
N PHE A 65 -14.48 3.48 4.27
CA PHE A 65 -14.49 4.82 3.68
C PHE A 65 -15.79 5.12 2.93
N THR A 66 -16.77 4.22 3.01
CA THR A 66 -18.06 4.36 2.33
C THR A 66 -18.77 5.61 2.81
N GLY A 67 -19.24 6.42 1.85
CA GLY A 67 -19.97 7.65 2.14
C GLY A 67 -19.10 8.83 2.59
N MET A 68 -17.78 8.67 2.70
CA MET A 68 -16.88 9.79 2.99
C MET A 68 -16.78 10.75 1.80
N SER A 69 -16.81 12.05 2.09
CA SER A 69 -16.50 13.09 1.13
C SER A 69 -15.02 13.10 0.74
N ILE A 70 -14.70 13.66 -0.43
CA ILE A 70 -13.31 13.80 -0.90
C ILE A 70 -12.43 14.56 0.11
N SER A 71 -12.99 15.54 0.84
CA SER A 71 -12.25 16.33 1.83
C SER A 71 -11.92 15.51 3.10
N GLU A 72 -12.84 14.65 3.53
CA GLU A 72 -12.59 13.72 4.64
C GLU A 72 -11.54 12.67 4.24
N CYS A 73 -11.65 12.11 3.03
CA CYS A 73 -10.64 11.21 2.48
C CYS A 73 -9.26 11.88 2.40
N ALA A 74 -9.20 13.13 1.95
CA ALA A 74 -7.98 13.91 1.85
C ALA A 74 -7.31 14.14 3.22
N GLN A 75 -8.09 14.49 4.24
CA GLN A 75 -7.56 14.66 5.59
C GLN A 75 -7.11 13.33 6.21
N LEU A 76 -7.88 12.25 6.00
CA LEU A 76 -7.55 10.93 6.52
C LEU A 76 -6.29 10.36 5.86
N LEU A 77 -6.07 10.62 4.55
CA LEU A 77 -4.85 10.24 3.86
C LEU A 77 -3.60 10.87 4.50
N LYS A 78 -3.62 12.19 4.73
CA LYS A 78 -2.51 12.85 5.45
C LYS A 78 -2.27 12.24 6.83
N SER A 79 -3.36 11.95 7.54
CA SER A 79 -3.29 11.39 8.89
C SER A 79 -2.74 9.96 8.90
N SER A 80 -3.07 9.16 7.88
CA SER A 80 -2.55 7.81 7.69
C SER A 80 -1.05 7.83 7.42
N LEU A 81 -0.58 8.75 6.56
CA LEU A 81 0.85 8.96 6.31
C LEU A 81 1.59 9.45 7.56
N GLY A 82 1.00 10.36 8.33
CA GLY A 82 1.56 10.79 9.62
C GLY A 82 1.62 9.66 10.65
N ALA A 83 0.61 8.78 10.70
CA ALA A 83 0.62 7.61 11.56
C ALA A 83 1.72 6.61 11.16
N LEU A 84 1.98 6.41 9.86
CA LEU A 84 3.11 5.60 9.39
C LEU A 84 4.45 6.15 9.91
N GLN A 85 4.64 7.48 9.93
CA GLN A 85 5.84 8.07 10.55
C GLN A 85 5.95 7.76 12.04
N GLY A 86 4.83 7.78 12.76
CA GLY A 86 4.79 7.43 14.20
C GLY A 86 5.20 5.98 14.46
N HIS A 87 5.17 5.12 13.44
CA HIS A 87 5.68 3.74 13.45
C HIS A 87 7.06 3.60 12.79
N ASP A 88 7.85 4.68 12.70
CA ASP A 88 9.16 4.77 12.02
C ASP A 88 9.14 4.39 10.53
N GLU A 89 7.96 4.39 9.89
CA GLU A 89 7.75 4.04 8.48
C GLU A 89 7.42 5.29 7.66
N ALA A 90 8.15 6.38 7.93
CA ALA A 90 8.04 7.59 7.13
C ALA A 90 8.31 7.28 5.66
N LEU A 91 7.51 7.86 4.77
CA LEU A 91 7.61 7.58 3.34
C LEU A 91 9.00 7.91 2.79
N PHE A 92 9.65 8.93 3.35
CA PHE A 92 11.07 9.25 3.17
C PHE A 92 11.78 9.30 4.51
N SER A 93 12.93 8.61 4.62
CA SER A 93 13.75 8.64 5.83
C SER A 93 14.56 9.92 5.97
N SER A 94 15.13 10.18 7.16
CA SER A 94 16.00 11.34 7.39
C SER A 94 17.22 11.35 6.48
N VAL A 95 17.79 10.18 6.22
CA VAL A 95 18.91 10.01 5.29
C VAL A 95 18.50 10.44 3.88
N GLN A 96 17.36 9.95 3.39
CA GLN A 96 16.85 10.29 2.06
C GLN A 96 16.51 11.77 1.93
N PHE A 97 15.92 12.37 2.97
CA PHE A 97 15.64 13.81 3.00
C PHE A 97 16.93 14.63 2.89
N ASN A 98 17.96 14.30 3.67
CA ASN A 98 19.24 15.00 3.63
C ASN A 98 19.90 14.88 2.25
N THR A 99 19.90 13.68 1.65
CA THR A 99 20.42 13.46 0.29
C THR A 99 19.67 14.30 -0.75
N LEU A 100 18.34 14.39 -0.68
CA LEU A 100 17.54 15.25 -1.58
C LEU A 100 17.88 16.73 -1.39
N ASN A 101 18.02 17.17 -0.15
CA ASN A 101 18.35 18.55 0.18
C ASN A 101 19.75 18.95 -0.32
N GLU A 102 20.75 18.09 -0.15
CA GLU A 102 22.09 18.29 -0.69
C GLU A 102 22.08 18.36 -2.23
N ALA A 103 21.42 17.41 -2.88
CA ALA A 103 21.32 17.37 -4.34
C ALA A 103 20.61 18.61 -4.91
N LYS A 104 19.55 19.09 -4.24
CA LYS A 104 18.85 20.33 -4.63
C LYS A 104 19.77 21.55 -4.57
N ASN A 105 20.65 21.63 -3.57
CA ASN A 105 21.60 22.74 -3.41
C ASN A 105 22.74 22.70 -4.44
N GLN A 106 23.15 21.50 -4.86
CA GLN A 106 24.22 21.31 -5.86
C GLN A 106 23.73 21.45 -7.31
N LYS A 107 22.40 21.43 -7.54
CA LYS A 107 21.69 21.57 -8.83
C LYS A 107 21.98 20.49 -9.89
N ASP A 108 23.14 19.86 -9.87
CA ASP A 108 23.46 18.73 -10.73
C ASP A 108 22.80 17.45 -10.23
N ASN A 109 22.24 16.65 -11.14
CA ASN A 109 21.69 15.31 -10.88
C ASN A 109 20.51 15.20 -9.89
N TYR A 110 19.87 16.30 -9.48
CA TYR A 110 18.75 16.26 -8.50
C TYR A 110 17.63 15.29 -8.92
N LEU A 111 17.23 15.30 -10.19
CA LEU A 111 16.21 14.36 -10.70
C LEU A 111 16.67 12.90 -10.65
N GLU A 112 17.94 12.63 -10.95
CA GLU A 112 18.49 11.27 -10.88
C GLU A 112 18.54 10.77 -9.43
N VAL A 113 18.84 11.67 -8.48
CA VAL A 113 18.77 11.37 -7.04
C VAL A 113 17.34 11.04 -6.62
N ILE A 114 16.33 11.79 -7.09
CA ILE A 114 14.92 11.48 -6.83
C ILE A 114 14.58 10.06 -7.34
N LYS A 115 14.94 9.74 -8.59
CA LYS A 115 14.69 8.41 -9.19
C LYS A 115 15.37 7.30 -8.38
N TYR A 116 16.62 7.50 -8.00
CA TYR A 116 17.38 6.54 -7.20
C TYR A 116 16.72 6.28 -5.84
N ILE A 117 16.37 7.34 -5.11
CA ILE A 117 15.74 7.24 -3.78
C ILE A 117 14.41 6.50 -3.86
N LEU A 118 13.59 6.78 -4.87
CA LEU A 118 12.30 6.10 -5.03
C LEU A 118 12.47 4.62 -5.37
N LYS A 119 13.44 4.27 -6.22
CA LYS A 119 13.74 2.88 -6.58
C LYS A 119 14.24 2.05 -5.40
N GLY A 120 14.93 2.67 -4.44
CA GLY A 120 15.48 2.01 -3.26
C GLY A 120 14.50 1.77 -2.09
N LYS A 121 13.21 2.08 -2.25
CA LYS A 121 12.19 1.90 -1.21
C LYS A 121 11.67 0.45 -1.15
N SER A 122 11.02 0.09 -0.04
CA SER A 122 10.18 -1.12 0.01
C SER A 122 9.07 -1.03 -1.04
N GLU A 123 8.59 -2.17 -1.53
CA GLU A 123 7.56 -2.19 -2.59
C GLU A 123 6.31 -1.39 -2.20
N SER A 124 5.80 -1.54 -0.97
CA SER A 124 4.66 -0.76 -0.46
C SER A 124 4.91 0.74 -0.48
N ASN A 125 6.05 1.18 0.08
CA ASN A 125 6.36 2.62 0.17
C ASN A 125 6.66 3.22 -1.21
N GLN A 126 7.24 2.43 -2.13
CA GLN A 126 7.44 2.84 -3.51
C GLN A 126 6.10 3.05 -4.23
N LYS A 127 5.16 2.10 -4.09
CA LYS A 127 3.79 2.23 -4.62
C LYS A 127 3.14 3.49 -4.05
N ILE A 128 3.04 3.60 -2.72
CA ILE A 128 2.40 4.74 -2.07
C ILE A 128 3.01 6.07 -2.51
N ALA A 129 4.33 6.19 -2.54
CA ALA A 129 5.00 7.41 -2.97
C ALA A 129 4.65 7.80 -4.40
N TYR A 130 4.77 6.86 -5.34
CA TYR A 130 4.45 7.14 -6.75
C TYR A 130 2.98 7.53 -6.94
N CYS A 131 2.08 6.79 -6.29
CA CYS A 131 0.63 6.99 -6.35
C CYS A 131 0.21 8.33 -5.74
N LEU A 132 0.77 8.66 -4.58
CA LEU A 132 0.54 9.93 -3.90
C LEU A 132 1.02 11.10 -4.75
N LEU A 133 2.28 11.07 -5.20
CA LEU A 133 2.86 12.15 -6.01
C LEU A 133 2.07 12.36 -7.31
N THR A 134 1.59 11.27 -7.91
CA THR A 134 0.72 11.31 -9.08
C THR A 134 -0.59 12.02 -8.78
N LEU A 135 -1.26 11.62 -7.70
CA LEU A 135 -2.52 12.23 -7.27
C LEU A 135 -2.34 13.72 -7.01
N LEU A 136 -1.30 14.09 -6.28
CA LEU A 136 -0.98 15.48 -5.97
C LEU A 136 -0.67 16.29 -7.23
N ASN A 137 0.00 15.70 -8.22
CA ASN A 137 0.23 16.35 -9.51
C ASN A 137 -1.07 16.56 -10.30
N LYS A 138 -2.02 15.62 -10.25
CA LYS A 138 -3.36 15.81 -10.84
C LYS A 138 -4.12 16.94 -10.14
N VAL A 139 -4.02 17.05 -8.81
CA VAL A 139 -4.62 18.16 -8.06
C VAL A 139 -3.95 19.49 -8.39
N SER A 140 -2.62 19.53 -8.50
CA SER A 140 -1.89 20.76 -8.85
C SER A 140 -2.25 21.28 -10.24
N LYS A 141 -2.53 20.37 -11.19
CA LYS A 141 -3.05 20.70 -12.53
C LYS A 141 -4.48 21.25 -12.53
N LYS A 142 -5.23 21.10 -11.43
CA LYS A 142 -6.57 21.65 -11.23
C LYS A 142 -6.54 22.82 -10.23
N LYS A 143 -5.46 23.60 -10.21
CA LYS A 143 -5.25 24.71 -9.25
C LYS A 143 -6.32 25.79 -9.33
N GLU A 144 -6.92 26.03 -10.49
CA GLU A 144 -7.95 27.06 -10.69
C GLU A 144 -9.23 26.70 -9.91
N ALA A 145 -9.56 25.40 -9.84
CA ALA A 145 -10.71 24.91 -9.10
C ALA A 145 -10.39 24.69 -7.61
N THR A 146 -9.23 24.13 -7.30
CA THR A 146 -8.89 23.70 -5.92
C THR A 146 -8.12 24.74 -5.13
N GLN A 147 -7.47 25.72 -5.78
CA GLN A 147 -6.47 26.63 -5.20
C GLN A 147 -5.23 25.90 -4.63
N MET A 148 -4.97 24.67 -5.05
CA MET A 148 -3.91 23.82 -4.51
C MET A 148 -2.84 23.50 -5.55
N GLY A 149 -1.98 24.47 -5.85
CA GLY A 149 -0.76 24.24 -6.63
C GLY A 149 0.28 23.38 -5.89
N SER A 150 1.35 22.98 -6.57
CA SER A 150 2.40 22.10 -6.01
C SER A 150 3.05 22.67 -4.75
N GLU A 151 3.27 23.99 -4.67
CA GLU A 151 3.76 24.64 -3.46
C GLU A 151 2.81 24.49 -2.25
N ASN A 152 1.51 24.72 -2.46
CA ASN A 152 0.52 24.59 -1.40
C ASN A 152 0.38 23.13 -0.95
N LEU A 153 0.41 22.19 -1.90
CA LEU A 153 0.41 20.76 -1.60
C LEU A 153 1.70 20.34 -0.89
N GLY A 154 2.85 20.90 -1.28
CA GLY A 154 4.15 20.71 -0.63
C GLY A 154 4.10 21.11 0.84
N ARG A 155 3.49 22.25 1.18
CA ARG A 155 3.26 22.66 2.57
C ARG A 155 2.34 21.72 3.35
N MET A 156 1.36 21.11 2.68
CA MET A 156 0.43 20.18 3.32
C MET A 156 1.02 18.79 3.54
N PHE A 157 1.93 18.34 2.65
CA PHE A 157 2.44 16.97 2.66
C PHE A 157 3.89 16.84 3.12
N GLY A 158 4.71 17.88 3.04
CA GLY A 158 6.11 17.86 3.49
C GLY A 158 6.26 17.23 4.89
N PRO A 159 5.55 17.75 5.91
CA PRO A 159 5.59 17.18 7.26
C PRO A 159 4.99 15.76 7.38
N ASN A 160 4.19 15.32 6.40
CA ASN A 160 3.51 14.01 6.41
C ASN A 160 4.25 12.92 5.61
N ILE A 161 5.25 13.27 4.80
CA ILE A 161 6.05 12.30 4.04
C ILE A 161 7.52 12.25 4.45
N PHE A 162 8.04 13.33 5.06
CA PHE A 162 9.38 13.39 5.64
C PHE A 162 9.34 13.25 7.16
N PRO A 163 10.46 12.91 7.81
CA PRO A 163 10.49 12.69 9.26
C PRO A 163 10.10 13.94 10.04
N LEU A 164 9.54 13.71 11.23
CA LEU A 164 9.17 14.75 12.17
C LEU A 164 10.37 15.66 12.47
N ILE A 165 10.08 16.95 12.50
CA ILE A 165 11.05 18.00 12.81
C ILE A 165 11.15 18.13 14.32
N ASP A 166 12.38 18.21 14.84
CA ASP A 166 12.59 18.52 16.26
C ASP A 166 12.19 19.98 16.53
N LEU A 167 11.07 20.16 17.23
CA LEU A 167 10.52 21.48 17.55
C LEU A 167 11.25 22.19 18.70
N ASN A 168 12.21 21.53 19.35
CA ASN A 168 12.98 22.12 20.45
C ASN A 168 13.94 23.24 20.00
N VAL A 169 14.15 23.39 18.68
CA VAL A 169 14.97 24.46 18.10
C VAL A 169 14.16 25.23 17.03
N PRO A 170 13.35 26.23 17.42
CA PRO A 170 12.32 26.81 16.54
C PRO A 170 12.82 27.33 15.20
N LYS A 171 14.00 27.98 15.17
CA LYS A 171 14.58 28.52 13.94
C LYS A 171 15.02 27.41 12.97
N ALA A 172 15.72 26.39 13.47
CA ALA A 172 16.14 25.25 12.66
C ALA A 172 14.92 24.44 12.19
N ALA A 173 13.89 24.33 13.04
CA ALA A 173 12.64 23.66 12.70
C ALA A 173 11.90 24.33 11.54
N MET A 174 11.83 25.67 11.54
CA MET A 174 11.22 26.43 10.43
C MET A 174 12.00 26.23 9.12
N GLU A 175 13.33 26.31 9.16
CA GLU A 175 14.17 26.12 7.98
C GLU A 175 14.04 24.70 7.42
N GLN A 176 13.98 23.69 8.29
CA GLN A 176 13.75 22.31 7.88
C GLN A 176 12.36 22.12 7.28
N ALA A 177 11.32 22.73 7.84
CA ALA A 177 9.96 22.68 7.29
C ALA A 177 9.91 23.28 5.89
N GLU A 178 10.57 24.42 5.67
CA GLU A 178 10.64 25.05 4.35
C GLU A 178 11.34 24.15 3.32
N LYS A 179 12.45 23.49 3.71
CA LYS A 179 13.15 22.51 2.88
C LYS A 179 12.25 21.31 2.53
N GLN A 180 11.56 20.74 3.52
CA GLN A 180 10.61 19.64 3.30
C GLN A 180 9.50 20.03 2.33
N ASN A 181 8.91 21.20 2.51
CA ASN A 181 7.83 21.71 1.67
C ASN A 181 8.29 21.89 0.22
N THR A 182 9.47 22.48 0.03
CA THR A 182 10.03 22.75 -1.31
C THR A 182 10.40 21.46 -2.03
N ILE A 183 11.07 20.52 -1.35
CA ILE A 183 11.40 19.21 -1.95
C ILE A 183 10.11 18.45 -2.28
N CYS A 184 9.10 18.49 -1.42
CA CYS A 184 7.80 17.88 -1.70
C CYS A 184 7.15 18.48 -2.96
N ALA A 185 7.17 19.80 -3.12
CA ALA A 185 6.67 20.45 -4.33
C ALA A 185 7.44 19.98 -5.59
N ASP A 186 8.77 19.91 -5.55
CA ASP A 186 9.55 19.41 -6.68
C ASP A 186 9.19 17.96 -7.04
N LEU A 187 9.01 17.09 -6.04
CA LEU A 187 8.61 15.70 -6.25
C LEU A 187 7.25 15.60 -6.96
N ILE A 188 6.31 16.47 -6.59
CA ILE A 188 4.99 16.56 -7.22
C ILE A 188 5.11 17.02 -8.68
N ASP A 189 5.91 18.05 -8.96
CA ASP A 189 6.05 18.62 -10.29
C ASP A 189 6.82 17.70 -11.25
N ASN A 190 7.75 16.90 -10.73
CA ASN A 190 8.57 16.00 -11.53
C ASN A 190 8.04 14.57 -11.61
N VAL A 191 6.83 14.28 -11.10
CA VAL A 191 6.30 12.90 -11.04
C VAL A 191 6.25 12.19 -12.41
N SER A 192 5.99 12.94 -13.48
CA SER A 192 5.95 12.40 -14.85
C SER A 192 7.30 11.86 -15.34
N GLN A 193 8.40 12.30 -14.72
CA GLN A 193 9.76 11.88 -15.06
C GLN A 193 10.23 10.68 -14.22
N LEU A 194 9.40 10.20 -13.29
CA LEU A 194 9.74 9.12 -12.37
C LEU A 194 9.37 7.76 -12.96
N THR A 195 10.21 6.76 -12.67
CA THR A 195 9.92 5.38 -13.07
C THR A 195 8.73 4.86 -12.26
N ARG A 196 7.68 4.45 -12.98
CA ARG A 196 6.53 3.77 -12.38
C ARG A 196 6.99 2.47 -11.70
N PRO A 197 6.60 2.21 -10.45
CA PRO A 197 6.90 0.94 -9.80
C PRO A 197 6.10 -0.21 -10.43
N ASN A 198 6.64 -1.42 -10.30
CA ASN A 198 5.87 -2.62 -10.58
C ASN A 198 4.85 -2.84 -9.45
N PHE A 199 3.58 -3.04 -9.81
CA PHE A 199 2.53 -3.38 -8.86
C PHE A 199 2.54 -4.89 -8.58
N ASN A 200 3.57 -5.34 -7.85
CA ASN A 200 3.69 -6.72 -7.37
C ASN A 200 2.78 -6.93 -6.16
N LEU A 201 2.28 -8.14 -5.94
CA LEU A 201 1.47 -8.44 -4.76
C LEU A 201 2.36 -8.39 -3.51
N LEU A 202 1.95 -7.69 -2.46
CA LEU A 202 2.78 -7.36 -1.29
C LEU A 202 3.11 -8.59 -0.45
N SER A 203 2.19 -9.54 -0.28
CA SER A 203 2.49 -10.82 0.37
C SER A 203 1.45 -11.90 0.02
N THR A 204 1.79 -13.17 0.25
CA THR A 204 0.73 -14.20 0.39
C THR A 204 0.20 -14.03 1.80
N HIS A 205 -1.02 -13.51 1.98
CA HIS A 205 -1.72 -13.26 3.26
C HIS A 205 -1.98 -14.53 4.12
N TYR A 206 -1.17 -15.56 3.94
CA TYR A 206 -1.25 -16.82 4.63
C TYR A 206 -0.53 -16.72 5.97
N GLU A 207 -1.28 -16.51 7.06
CA GLU A 207 -0.75 -16.39 8.41
C GLU A 207 0.10 -17.60 8.88
N ALA A 208 -0.05 -18.75 8.21
CA ALA A 208 0.71 -19.96 8.44
C ALA A 208 1.73 -20.24 7.32
N GLN A 209 2.23 -19.19 6.66
CA GLN A 209 3.31 -19.35 5.69
C GLN A 209 4.52 -19.99 6.35
N VAL A 210 4.95 -21.09 5.75
CA VAL A 210 6.05 -21.92 6.22
C VAL A 210 7.15 -21.93 5.17
N ASN A 211 8.36 -21.55 5.57
CA ASN A 211 9.51 -21.48 4.66
C ASN A 211 10.30 -22.80 4.62
N ASN A 212 10.31 -23.54 5.74
CA ASN A 212 11.01 -24.81 5.89
C ASN A 212 10.10 -25.91 6.47
N ARG A 213 10.44 -27.17 6.23
CA ARG A 213 9.60 -28.31 6.66
C ARG A 213 9.45 -28.42 8.19
N SER A 214 10.43 -27.91 8.94
CA SER A 214 10.45 -27.93 10.41
C SER A 214 9.43 -26.99 11.06
N GLU A 215 8.93 -26.00 10.32
CA GLU A 215 7.90 -25.05 10.77
C GLU A 215 6.47 -25.56 10.52
N ASN A 216 6.31 -26.76 9.94
CA ASN A 216 4.99 -27.35 9.75
C ASN A 216 4.33 -27.62 11.10
N ARG A 217 3.08 -27.15 11.24
CA ARG A 217 2.24 -27.51 12.38
C ARG A 217 1.75 -28.95 12.21
N TYR A 218 1.58 -29.64 13.34
CA TYR A 218 1.00 -30.98 13.34
C TYR A 218 -0.48 -30.90 12.96
N HIS A 219 -0.90 -31.66 11.94
CA HIS A 219 -2.28 -31.71 11.46
C HIS A 219 -2.77 -33.16 11.38
N PHE A 220 -4.04 -33.39 11.72
CA PHE A 220 -4.67 -34.73 11.68
C PHE A 220 -4.77 -35.28 10.25
N PHE A 221 -4.91 -34.40 9.27
CA PHE A 221 -4.91 -34.72 7.84
C PHE A 221 -3.94 -33.79 7.12
N GLU A 222 -2.74 -34.28 6.81
CA GLU A 222 -1.74 -33.52 6.06
C GLU A 222 -2.04 -33.55 4.55
N ALA A 223 -2.02 -32.36 3.94
CA ALA A 223 -1.97 -32.25 2.49
C ALA A 223 -0.64 -32.82 1.95
N LYS A 224 -0.69 -33.68 0.94
CA LYS A 224 0.48 -34.32 0.32
C LYS A 224 0.61 -33.91 -1.13
N GLY A 225 1.79 -33.43 -1.53
CA GLY A 225 2.05 -33.00 -2.91
C GLY A 225 2.31 -34.14 -3.88
N GLU A 226 2.35 -35.39 -3.41
CA GLU A 226 2.56 -36.60 -4.21
C GLU A 226 1.56 -36.71 -5.39
N LYS A 227 0.31 -36.23 -5.21
CA LYS A 227 -0.72 -36.22 -6.26
C LYS A 227 -0.63 -35.05 -7.25
N LEU A 228 0.16 -34.02 -6.93
CA LEU A 228 0.37 -32.84 -7.78
C LEU A 228 1.54 -33.02 -8.75
N GLY A 229 2.49 -33.91 -8.42
CA GLY A 229 3.67 -34.15 -9.25
C GLY A 229 4.69 -32.99 -9.24
N GLY A 230 5.80 -33.19 -9.95
CA GLY A 230 6.84 -32.17 -10.15
C GLY A 230 7.42 -31.59 -8.85
N ILE A 231 7.53 -30.26 -8.80
CA ILE A 231 8.16 -29.53 -7.69
C ILE A 231 7.44 -29.69 -6.35
N TYR A 232 6.17 -30.11 -6.35
CA TYR A 232 5.35 -30.21 -5.15
C TYR A 232 5.48 -31.54 -4.40
N THR A 233 6.01 -32.57 -5.04
CA THR A 233 6.14 -33.94 -4.48
C THR A 233 6.87 -33.99 -3.13
N GLN A 234 7.85 -33.11 -2.94
CA GLN A 234 8.65 -33.01 -1.72
C GLN A 234 7.97 -32.23 -0.57
N PHE A 235 6.86 -31.53 -0.83
CA PHE A 235 6.21 -30.67 0.16
C PHE A 235 4.95 -31.32 0.76
N LYS A 236 4.71 -31.04 2.04
CA LYS A 236 3.55 -31.53 2.80
C LYS A 236 3.01 -30.44 3.73
N GLY A 237 1.73 -30.56 4.10
CA GLY A 237 1.10 -29.69 5.10
C GLY A 237 1.10 -28.21 4.70
N ASP A 238 1.42 -27.34 5.67
CA ASP A 238 1.46 -25.88 5.49
C ASP A 238 2.55 -25.43 4.50
N HIS A 239 3.68 -26.13 4.44
CA HIS A 239 4.75 -25.86 3.48
C HIS A 239 4.28 -26.04 2.03
N LEU A 240 3.51 -27.09 1.75
CA LEU A 240 2.93 -27.32 0.43
C LEU A 240 1.98 -26.20 0.03
N LYS A 241 1.06 -25.82 0.93
CA LYS A 241 0.09 -24.75 0.67
C LYS A 241 0.79 -23.41 0.44
N SER A 242 1.84 -23.10 1.20
CA SER A 242 2.68 -21.92 1.00
C SER A 242 3.31 -21.87 -0.39
N ARG A 243 3.82 -23.01 -0.89
CA ARG A 243 4.41 -23.11 -2.23
C ARG A 243 3.38 -22.96 -3.34
N ILE A 244 2.19 -23.53 -3.16
CA ILE A 244 1.07 -23.35 -4.09
C ILE A 244 0.66 -21.88 -4.16
N LEU A 245 0.44 -21.23 -3.00
CA LEU A 245 0.06 -19.82 -2.94
C LEU A 245 1.12 -18.92 -3.58
N LEU A 246 2.40 -19.20 -3.38
CA LEU A 246 3.49 -18.46 -4.03
C LEU A 246 3.48 -18.63 -5.55
N ASN A 247 3.11 -19.80 -6.07
CA ASN A 247 2.96 -20.00 -7.51
C ASN A 247 1.73 -19.24 -8.04
N PHE A 248 0.60 -19.34 -7.35
CA PHE A 248 -0.61 -18.57 -7.71
C PHE A 248 -0.34 -17.07 -7.69
N LYS A 249 0.39 -16.55 -6.70
CA LYS A 249 0.86 -15.17 -6.64
C LYS A 249 1.60 -14.78 -7.93
N LYS A 250 2.62 -15.54 -8.33
CA LYS A 250 3.39 -15.28 -9.56
C LYS A 250 2.55 -15.31 -10.82
N GLN A 251 1.50 -16.13 -10.86
CA GLN A 251 0.57 -16.17 -11.98
C GLN A 251 -0.35 -14.95 -11.97
N LEU A 252 -0.89 -14.56 -10.81
CA LEU A 252 -1.72 -13.37 -10.63
C LEU A 252 -0.94 -12.08 -10.94
N GLU A 253 0.32 -11.96 -10.55
CA GLU A 253 1.16 -10.78 -10.85
C GLU A 253 1.37 -10.56 -12.36
N LYS A 254 1.28 -11.63 -13.17
CA LYS A 254 1.38 -11.55 -14.63
C LYS A 254 0.05 -11.27 -15.33
N THR A 255 -1.05 -11.22 -14.57
CA THR A 255 -2.37 -10.95 -15.14
C THR A 255 -2.54 -9.47 -15.48
N THR A 256 -3.34 -9.22 -16.51
CA THR A 256 -3.87 -7.91 -16.88
C THR A 256 -5.35 -7.86 -16.50
N LEU A 257 -5.94 -6.67 -16.54
CA LEU A 257 -7.38 -6.51 -16.27
C LEU A 257 -8.23 -7.40 -17.18
N ASP A 258 -7.85 -7.53 -18.46
CA ASP A 258 -8.60 -8.30 -19.46
C ASP A 258 -8.57 -9.82 -19.23
N ASN A 259 -7.52 -10.34 -18.58
CA ASN A 259 -7.33 -11.79 -18.39
C ASN A 259 -7.42 -12.25 -16.93
N LEU A 260 -7.71 -11.34 -15.99
CA LEU A 260 -7.76 -11.62 -14.56
C LEU A 260 -8.82 -12.69 -14.24
N GLU A 261 -10.07 -12.49 -14.67
CA GLU A 261 -11.18 -13.42 -14.36
C GLU A 261 -10.94 -14.82 -14.97
N GLN A 262 -10.45 -14.90 -16.20
CA GLN A 262 -10.06 -16.17 -16.83
C GLN A 262 -8.93 -16.86 -16.06
N THR A 263 -7.97 -16.08 -15.54
CA THR A 263 -6.88 -16.63 -14.73
C THR A 263 -7.38 -17.16 -13.40
N ILE A 264 -8.28 -16.43 -12.71
CA ILE A 264 -8.91 -16.88 -11.47
C ILE A 264 -9.66 -18.19 -11.71
N GLU A 265 -10.51 -18.23 -12.73
CA GLU A 265 -11.27 -19.43 -13.09
C GLU A 265 -10.34 -20.62 -13.36
N ARG A 266 -9.28 -20.42 -14.16
CA ARG A 266 -8.29 -21.45 -14.43
C ARG A 266 -7.61 -21.94 -13.15
N LEU A 267 -7.18 -21.03 -12.26
CA LEU A 267 -6.50 -21.36 -11.01
C LEU A 267 -7.41 -22.16 -10.08
N THR A 268 -8.68 -21.76 -9.93
CA THR A 268 -9.66 -22.45 -9.06
C THR A 268 -10.01 -23.86 -9.53
N LYS A 269 -9.79 -24.18 -10.81
CA LYS A 269 -9.99 -25.53 -11.38
C LYS A 269 -8.75 -26.43 -11.26
N THR A 270 -7.65 -25.96 -10.68
CA THR A 270 -6.42 -26.77 -10.55
C THR A 270 -6.45 -27.70 -9.33
N LYS A 271 -5.73 -28.82 -9.41
CA LYS A 271 -5.52 -29.72 -8.26
C LYS A 271 -4.81 -29.01 -7.11
N GLU A 272 -3.97 -28.04 -7.42
CA GLU A 272 -3.31 -27.18 -6.43
C GLU A 272 -4.34 -26.40 -5.61
N TYR A 273 -5.38 -25.86 -6.24
CA TYR A 273 -6.46 -25.17 -5.53
C TYR A 273 -7.29 -26.13 -4.67
N GLU A 274 -7.57 -27.34 -5.16
CA GLU A 274 -8.21 -28.40 -4.35
C GLU A 274 -7.41 -28.69 -3.07
N VAL A 275 -6.07 -28.70 -3.16
CA VAL A 275 -5.18 -28.87 -2.01
C VAL A 275 -5.30 -27.69 -1.03
N LEU A 276 -5.44 -26.45 -1.51
CA LEU A 276 -5.71 -25.30 -0.64
C LEU A 276 -7.05 -25.45 0.09
N ALA A 277 -8.09 -25.84 -0.66
CA ALA A 277 -9.47 -26.04 -0.17
C ALA A 277 -9.61 -27.25 0.75
N THR A 278 -8.66 -28.19 0.73
CA THR A 278 -8.66 -29.34 1.63
C THR A 278 -8.49 -28.88 3.08
N SER A 279 -9.56 -29.06 3.85
CA SER A 279 -9.62 -28.77 5.29
C SER A 279 -8.61 -29.62 6.05
N GLN A 280 -7.83 -28.98 6.93
CA GLN A 280 -6.79 -29.63 7.74
C GLN A 280 -7.23 -29.90 9.20
N GLY A 281 -8.54 -29.83 9.50
CA GLY A 281 -9.07 -30.08 10.84
C GLY A 281 -10.53 -30.53 10.86
N PHE A 282 -10.91 -31.22 11.94
CA PHE A 282 -12.26 -31.78 12.14
C PHE A 282 -13.34 -30.69 12.26
N THR A 283 -13.00 -29.53 12.82
CA THR A 283 -13.93 -28.40 13.01
C THR A 283 -14.22 -27.63 11.72
N THR A 284 -13.26 -27.53 10.80
CA THR A 284 -13.47 -26.91 9.47
C THR A 284 -14.38 -27.77 8.59
N TRP A 285 -14.24 -29.10 8.70
CA TRP A 285 -15.09 -30.08 8.01
C TRP A 285 -16.55 -30.05 8.47
N ILE A 286 -16.79 -29.90 9.78
CA ILE A 286 -18.16 -29.83 10.35
C ILE A 286 -18.88 -28.51 10.06
N LEU A 287 -18.15 -27.40 9.86
CA LEU A 287 -18.74 -26.06 9.73
C LEU A 287 -18.71 -25.46 8.33
N GLY A 288 -18.21 -26.17 7.32
CA GLY A 288 -18.21 -25.70 5.92
C GLY A 288 -17.46 -24.38 5.71
N ARG A 289 -16.50 -24.05 6.59
CA ARG A 289 -15.76 -22.79 6.54
C ARG A 289 -14.57 -22.90 5.58
N ASP A 290 -14.34 -21.86 4.79
CA ASP A 290 -13.15 -21.76 3.94
C ASP A 290 -11.86 -21.95 4.76
N THR A 291 -10.86 -22.59 4.15
CA THR A 291 -9.54 -22.75 4.79
C THR A 291 -8.79 -21.41 4.77
N SER A 292 -7.87 -21.21 5.72
CA SER A 292 -7.00 -20.02 5.74
C SER A 292 -6.19 -19.84 4.45
N SER A 293 -5.89 -20.93 3.74
CA SER A 293 -5.22 -20.85 2.43
C SER A 293 -6.14 -20.43 1.30
N VAL A 294 -7.42 -20.82 1.33
CA VAL A 294 -8.42 -20.31 0.38
C VAL A 294 -8.68 -18.83 0.63
N ILE A 295 -8.76 -18.41 1.89
CA ILE A 295 -8.88 -17.00 2.28
C ILE A 295 -7.68 -16.20 1.73
N ALA A 296 -6.44 -16.67 1.99
CA ALA A 296 -5.25 -16.02 1.46
C ALA A 296 -5.23 -15.92 -0.08
N PHE A 297 -5.73 -16.94 -0.79
CA PHE A 297 -5.89 -16.87 -2.24
C PHE A 297 -6.87 -15.78 -2.67
N ARG A 298 -8.04 -15.70 -2.02
CA ARG A 298 -9.04 -14.66 -2.32
C ARG A 298 -8.51 -13.26 -2.01
N GLU A 299 -7.73 -13.11 -0.94
CA GLU A 299 -7.07 -11.85 -0.60
C GLU A 299 -6.05 -11.44 -1.68
N MET A 300 -5.22 -12.37 -2.17
CA MET A 300 -4.32 -12.09 -3.31
C MET A 300 -5.07 -11.70 -4.58
N VAL A 301 -6.21 -12.34 -4.86
CA VAL A 301 -7.07 -12.00 -6.00
C VAL A 301 -7.66 -10.60 -5.82
N ALA A 302 -8.19 -10.29 -4.64
CA ALA A 302 -8.74 -8.97 -4.33
C ALA A 302 -7.68 -7.88 -4.41
N GLU A 303 -6.48 -8.14 -3.90
CA GLU A 303 -5.32 -7.25 -4.00
C GLU A 303 -4.94 -7.04 -5.47
N ARG A 304 -4.81 -8.10 -6.28
CA ARG A 304 -4.45 -7.96 -7.70
C ARG A 304 -5.51 -7.18 -8.47
N LYS A 305 -6.79 -7.46 -8.21
CA LYS A 305 -7.90 -6.73 -8.80
C LYS A 305 -7.84 -5.26 -8.44
N SER A 306 -7.63 -4.95 -7.16
CA SER A 306 -7.47 -3.57 -6.69
C SER A 306 -6.29 -2.88 -7.35
N ASP A 307 -5.14 -3.54 -7.45
CA ASP A 307 -3.95 -3.04 -8.14
C ASP A 307 -4.26 -2.77 -9.62
N LEU A 308 -4.85 -3.70 -10.36
CA LEU A 308 -5.18 -3.53 -11.78
C LEU A 308 -6.19 -2.40 -12.02
N GLU A 309 -7.24 -2.32 -11.20
CA GLU A 309 -8.20 -1.21 -11.25
C GLU A 309 -7.52 0.12 -10.90
N PHE A 310 -6.58 0.10 -9.96
CA PHE A 310 -5.81 1.27 -9.57
C PHE A 310 -4.88 1.71 -10.71
N GLU A 311 -4.17 0.78 -11.35
CA GLU A 311 -3.35 1.02 -12.55
C GLU A 311 -4.18 1.58 -13.71
N GLN A 312 -5.40 1.06 -13.91
CA GLN A 312 -6.35 1.58 -14.90
C GLN A 312 -6.85 2.98 -14.52
N SER A 313 -7.19 3.20 -13.26
CA SER A 313 -7.57 4.53 -12.74
C SER A 313 -6.41 5.51 -12.87
N LEU A 314 -5.18 5.05 -12.79
CA LEU A 314 -4.03 5.90 -12.96
C LEU A 314 -3.70 6.20 -14.41
N GLN A 315 -4.27 5.57 -15.45
CA GLN A 315 -4.12 6.02 -16.85
C GLN A 315 -4.45 7.54 -16.89
N MET A 316 -3.53 8.53 -16.87
CA MET A 316 -2.15 8.60 -17.40
C MET A 316 -2.10 8.01 -18.80
N LYS A 317 -2.98 8.53 -19.66
CA LYS A 317 -2.60 8.68 -21.06
C LYS A 317 -1.53 9.75 -21.18
#